data_AF-A0A618EJR5-F1
#
_entry.id   AF-A0A618EJR5-F1
#
_cell.length_a   1.000
_cell.length_b   1.000
_cell.length_c   1.000
_cell.angle_alpha   90.00
_cell.angle_beta   90.00
_cell.angle_gamma   90.00
#
_symmetry.space_group_name_H-M   'P 1'
#
loop_
_entity.id
_entity.type
_entity.pdbx_description
1 polymer ?
#
loop_
_entity_poly.entity_id
_entity_poly.type
_entity_poly.pdbx_seq_one_letter_code
_entity_poly.pdbx_strand_id
1 'polypeptide(L)'
;MHAILSQYIEDLSHEFDIQNESESKLFEYFCNYVITSKYFLGRFNPMDITTQEDDASLDGIAIIIDGELIISVDDAMTAFDTYKTSLPVDIIITQAKSGESFSKDDISNFNLGLQDFFSLEPKLPNGIYNGQAIEIIKVIVANVKKIKNKMPNLKVFFCTSGVYNNEREIAASFKILNKTCENADIFNDIEVFPMGRKELMKLWSS
;
A
#
# COMPACT_ATOMS: atom_id res chain seq x y z
N MET A 1 3.70 -21.84 -0.60
CA MET A 1 3.40 -20.96 0.55
C MET A 1 3.48 -21.75 1.85
N HIS A 2 3.95 -21.15 2.96
CA HIS A 2 4.04 -21.81 4.26
C HIS A 2 2.65 -22.10 4.87
N ALA A 3 2.44 -23.30 5.42
CA ALA A 3 1.11 -23.78 5.83
C ALA A 3 0.36 -22.86 6.82
N ILE A 4 1.07 -22.29 7.80
CA ILE A 4 0.43 -21.36 8.77
C ILE A 4 -0.01 -20.06 8.09
N LEU A 5 0.78 -19.54 7.14
CA LEU A 5 0.41 -18.33 6.42
C LEU A 5 -0.80 -18.61 5.51
N SER A 6 -0.84 -19.77 4.87
CA SER A 6 -2.01 -20.22 4.11
C SER A 6 -3.27 -20.31 4.97
N GLN A 7 -3.16 -20.82 6.20
CA GLN A 7 -4.30 -20.84 7.13
C GLN A 7 -4.79 -19.44 7.49
N TYR A 8 -3.89 -18.49 7.75
CA TYR A 8 -4.30 -17.12 8.07
C TYR A 8 -5.00 -16.41 6.90
N ILE A 9 -4.58 -16.71 5.67
CA ILE A 9 -5.23 -16.21 4.46
C ILE A 9 -6.62 -16.84 4.31
N GLU A 10 -6.75 -18.15 4.57
CA GLU A 10 -8.05 -18.84 4.58
C GLU A 10 -8.98 -18.26 5.64
N ASP A 11 -8.49 -18.02 6.86
CA ASP A 11 -9.26 -17.43 7.96
C ASP A 11 -9.78 -16.03 7.58
N LEU A 12 -8.92 -15.17 7.02
CA LEU A 12 -9.34 -13.86 6.48
C LEU A 12 -10.37 -14.01 5.37
N SER A 13 -10.16 -14.98 4.46
CA SER A 13 -11.09 -15.20 3.35
C SER A 13 -12.48 -15.58 3.84
N HIS A 14 -12.58 -16.30 4.95
CA HIS A 14 -13.84 -16.65 5.58
C HIS A 14 -14.47 -15.47 6.32
N GLU A 15 -13.67 -14.64 6.99
CA GLU A 15 -14.14 -13.45 7.68
C GLU A 15 -14.82 -12.44 6.73
N PHE A 16 -14.26 -12.27 5.53
CA PHE A 16 -14.74 -11.30 4.54
C PHE A 16 -15.57 -11.89 3.40
N ASP A 17 -15.85 -13.19 3.43
CA ASP A 17 -16.63 -13.93 2.42
C ASP A 17 -16.06 -13.84 0.99
N ILE A 18 -14.74 -13.98 0.85
CA ILE A 18 -13.98 -13.82 -0.40
C ILE A 18 -13.28 -15.11 -0.86
N GLN A 19 -13.72 -16.28 -0.39
CA GLN A 19 -13.02 -17.56 -0.59
C GLN A 19 -13.00 -18.04 -2.05
N ASN A 20 -13.82 -17.44 -2.92
CA ASN A 20 -13.90 -17.80 -4.35
C ASN A 20 -12.81 -17.13 -5.21
N GLU A 21 -11.98 -16.28 -4.62
CA GLU A 21 -10.90 -15.57 -5.31
C GLU A 21 -9.65 -16.44 -5.51
N SER A 22 -8.78 -16.03 -6.43
CA SER A 22 -7.52 -16.76 -6.68
C SER A 22 -6.56 -16.67 -5.48
N GLU A 23 -5.65 -17.64 -5.32
CA GLU A 23 -4.63 -17.62 -4.24
C GLU A 23 -3.80 -16.32 -4.23
N SER A 24 -3.41 -15.82 -5.42
CA SER A 24 -2.70 -14.54 -5.52
C SER A 24 -3.55 -13.37 -5.03
N LYS A 25 -4.82 -13.33 -5.42
CA LYS A 25 -5.72 -12.25 -4.98
C LYS A 25 -6.01 -12.30 -3.47
N LEU A 26 -6.23 -13.50 -2.94
CA LEU A 26 -6.36 -13.72 -1.49
C LEU A 26 -5.11 -13.28 -0.73
N PHE A 27 -3.92 -13.54 -1.29
CA PHE A 27 -2.66 -13.06 -0.72
C PHE A 27 -2.55 -11.53 -0.72
N GLU A 28 -3.00 -10.86 -1.79
CA GLU A 28 -3.06 -9.39 -1.86
C GLU A 28 -4.00 -8.83 -0.78
N TYR A 29 -5.23 -9.34 -0.67
CA TYR A 29 -6.17 -8.94 0.39
C TYR A 29 -5.56 -9.11 1.77
N PHE A 30 -4.89 -10.24 2.02
CA PHE A 30 -4.23 -10.49 3.29
C PHE A 30 -3.12 -9.50 3.60
N CYS A 31 -2.22 -9.24 2.64
CA CYS A 31 -1.14 -8.27 2.83
C CYS A 31 -1.70 -6.87 3.12
N ASN A 32 -2.65 -6.41 2.31
CA ASN A 32 -3.27 -5.09 2.48
C ASN A 32 -4.00 -4.97 3.82
N TYR A 33 -4.70 -6.02 4.25
CA TYR A 33 -5.39 -6.05 5.54
C TYR A 33 -4.42 -5.92 6.72
N VAL A 34 -3.41 -6.78 6.81
CA VAL A 34 -2.51 -6.81 7.98
C VAL A 34 -1.61 -5.58 8.05
N ILE A 35 -1.20 -5.05 6.89
CA ILE A 35 -0.41 -3.82 6.83
C ILE A 35 -1.25 -2.62 7.25
N THR A 36 -2.44 -2.45 6.67
CA THR A 36 -3.29 -1.28 6.96
C THR A 36 -3.78 -1.30 8.40
N SER A 37 -4.08 -2.48 8.97
CA SER A 37 -4.49 -2.63 10.38
C SER A 37 -3.42 -2.17 11.39
N LYS A 38 -2.14 -2.10 10.99
CA LYS A 38 -1.07 -1.52 11.83
C LYS A 38 -1.21 0.00 11.99
N TYR A 39 -1.81 0.67 11.01
CA TYR A 39 -1.88 2.14 10.92
C TYR A 39 -3.30 2.68 11.12
N PHE A 40 -4.33 1.88 10.84
CA PHE A 40 -5.73 2.22 11.02
C PHE A 40 -6.36 1.30 12.08
N LEU A 41 -6.93 1.90 13.13
CA LEU A 41 -7.49 1.17 14.28
C LEU A 41 -8.99 0.81 14.09
N GLY A 42 -9.61 1.25 12.99
CA GLY A 42 -10.99 0.95 12.68
C GLY A 42 -11.17 -0.38 11.94
N ARG A 43 -12.43 -0.74 11.70
CA ARG A 43 -12.78 -1.87 10.83
C ARG A 43 -12.90 -1.39 9.39
N PHE A 44 -12.43 -2.19 8.45
CA PHE A 44 -12.52 -1.92 7.02
C PHE A 44 -12.57 -3.24 6.25
N ASN A 45 -13.04 -3.20 5.01
CA ASN A 45 -12.98 -4.33 4.11
C ASN A 45 -11.68 -4.25 3.29
N PRO A 46 -10.81 -5.29 3.26
CA PRO A 46 -9.61 -5.26 2.43
C PRO A 46 -9.92 -5.10 0.93
N MET A 47 -11.12 -5.45 0.47
CA MET A 47 -11.55 -5.20 -0.91
C MET A 47 -11.58 -3.72 -1.28
N ASP A 48 -11.78 -2.83 -0.31
CA ASP A 48 -11.89 -1.38 -0.55
C ASP A 48 -10.51 -0.71 -0.70
N ILE A 49 -9.42 -1.43 -0.40
CA ILE A 49 -8.04 -0.92 -0.47
C ILE A 49 -7.12 -1.74 -1.37
N THR A 50 -7.60 -2.87 -1.87
CA THR A 50 -6.90 -3.72 -2.83
C THR A 50 -7.31 -3.32 -4.24
N THR A 51 -6.32 -3.11 -5.09
CA THR A 51 -6.55 -2.73 -6.49
C THR A 51 -7.13 -3.91 -7.28
N GLN A 52 -7.59 -3.68 -8.50
CA GLN A 52 -8.19 -4.74 -9.34
C GLN A 52 -7.26 -5.05 -10.52
N GLU A 53 -7.80 -5.37 -11.69
CA GLU A 53 -7.00 -5.55 -12.90
C GLU A 53 -6.30 -4.24 -13.33
N ASP A 54 -5.20 -4.39 -14.09
CA ASP A 54 -4.43 -3.26 -14.65
C ASP A 54 -3.97 -2.24 -13.59
N ASP A 55 -3.40 -2.72 -12.50
CA ASP A 55 -3.04 -1.94 -11.32
C ASP A 55 -1.64 -1.30 -11.36
N ALA A 56 -0.97 -1.35 -12.50
CA ALA A 56 0.40 -0.86 -12.69
C ALA A 56 1.39 -1.39 -11.62
N SER A 57 1.24 -2.64 -11.16
CA SER A 57 2.09 -3.22 -10.09
C SER A 57 1.89 -2.54 -8.73
N LEU A 58 0.69 -2.03 -8.45
CA LEU A 58 0.29 -1.49 -7.16
C LEU A 58 -0.90 -2.33 -6.67
N ASP A 59 -0.67 -3.36 -5.88
CA ASP A 59 -1.74 -4.30 -5.49
C ASP A 59 -2.62 -3.74 -4.35
N GLY A 60 -2.23 -2.61 -3.74
CA GLY A 60 -3.03 -1.93 -2.72
C GLY A 60 -2.57 -0.51 -2.44
N ILE A 61 -3.54 0.36 -2.16
CA ILE A 61 -3.31 1.74 -1.75
C ILE A 61 -4.29 2.04 -0.61
N ALA A 62 -3.77 2.39 0.58
CA ALA A 62 -4.58 2.86 1.69
C ALA A 62 -4.14 4.27 2.08
N ILE A 63 -5.12 5.17 2.23
CA ILE A 63 -4.89 6.57 2.56
C ILE A 63 -5.60 6.86 3.88
N ILE A 64 -4.86 7.37 4.86
CA ILE A 64 -5.38 7.68 6.18
C ILE A 64 -5.19 9.18 6.44
N ILE A 65 -6.28 9.89 6.76
CA ILE A 65 -6.26 11.32 7.11
C ILE A 65 -6.85 11.46 8.51
N ASP A 66 -6.05 11.98 9.45
CA ASP A 66 -6.47 12.23 10.83
C ASP A 66 -7.08 11.00 11.55
N GLY A 67 -6.59 9.81 11.19
CA GLY A 67 -7.03 8.53 11.76
C GLY A 67 -8.20 7.86 11.03
N GLU A 68 -8.77 8.50 10.00
CA GLU A 68 -9.84 7.93 9.18
C GLU A 68 -9.29 7.35 7.87
N LEU A 69 -9.77 6.15 7.50
CA LEU A 69 -9.46 5.52 6.23
C LEU A 69 -10.30 6.15 5.11
N ILE A 70 -9.63 6.59 4.05
CA ILE A 70 -10.22 7.35 2.95
C ILE A 70 -10.42 6.41 1.75
N ILE A 71 -11.68 6.15 1.39
CA ILE A 71 -12.05 5.24 0.29
C ILE A 71 -12.49 6.02 -0.95
N SER A 72 -12.93 7.26 -0.79
CA SER A 72 -13.39 8.12 -1.88
C SER A 72 -12.83 9.55 -1.80
N VAL A 73 -12.97 10.27 -2.91
CA VAL A 73 -12.63 11.70 -3.00
C VAL A 73 -13.49 12.52 -2.02
N ASP A 74 -14.77 12.17 -1.86
CA ASP A 74 -15.68 12.86 -0.94
C ASP A 74 -15.27 12.66 0.52
N ASP A 75 -14.77 11.47 0.88
CA ASP A 75 -14.20 11.21 2.21
C ASP A 75 -12.98 12.10 2.45
N ALA A 76 -12.10 12.25 1.45
CA ALA A 76 -10.93 13.11 1.54
C ALA A 76 -11.32 14.58 1.73
N MET A 77 -12.28 15.07 0.96
CA MET A 77 -12.80 16.44 1.09
C MET A 77 -13.41 16.66 2.47
N THR A 78 -14.18 15.69 2.98
CA THR A 78 -14.78 15.73 4.31
C THR A 78 -13.72 15.74 5.42
N ALA A 79 -12.68 14.90 5.31
CA ALA A 79 -11.59 14.85 6.28
C ALA A 79 -10.82 16.18 6.38
N PHE A 80 -10.73 16.93 5.27
CA PHE A 80 -10.15 18.27 5.27
C PHE A 80 -11.13 19.40 5.63
N ASP A 81 -12.44 19.14 5.74
CA ASP A 81 -13.44 20.11 6.18
C ASP A 81 -13.44 20.29 7.70
N THR A 82 -12.31 20.82 8.17
CA THR A 82 -12.03 21.03 9.59
C THR A 82 -11.18 22.29 9.80
N TYR A 83 -11.24 22.82 11.02
CA TYR A 83 -10.39 23.92 11.48
C TYR A 83 -8.96 23.49 11.86
N LYS A 84 -8.69 22.17 11.95
CA LYS A 84 -7.35 21.64 12.24
C LYS A 84 -6.37 22.02 11.12
N THR A 85 -5.13 22.33 11.50
CA THR A 85 -4.05 22.76 10.59
C THR A 85 -2.79 21.90 10.66
N SER A 86 -2.87 20.77 11.38
CA SER A 86 -1.80 19.80 11.56
C SER A 86 -2.36 18.37 11.53
N LEU A 87 -3.06 18.03 10.45
CA LEU A 87 -3.63 16.70 10.21
C LEU A 87 -2.51 15.73 9.83
N PRO A 88 -2.32 14.60 10.53
CA PRO A 88 -1.46 13.53 10.03
C PRO A 88 -2.10 12.92 8.78
N VAL A 89 -1.28 12.68 7.75
CA VAL A 89 -1.69 12.04 6.52
C VAL A 89 -0.67 10.96 6.19
N ASP A 90 -1.13 9.72 6.09
CA ASP A 90 -0.31 8.56 5.75
C ASP A 90 -0.83 7.93 4.46
N ILE A 91 0.06 7.73 3.50
CA ILE A 91 -0.20 7.01 2.26
C ILE A 91 0.57 5.69 2.34
N ILE A 92 -0.13 4.58 2.22
CA ILE A 92 0.39 3.22 2.32
C ILE A 92 0.20 2.56 0.96
N ILE A 93 1.28 2.08 0.35
CA ILE A 93 1.25 1.42 -0.95
C ILE A 93 1.87 0.04 -0.83
N THR A 94 1.22 -0.98 -1.38
CA THR A 94 1.65 -2.37 -1.29
C THR A 94 1.74 -3.00 -2.68
N GLN A 95 2.80 -3.76 -2.91
CA GLN A 95 2.83 -4.83 -3.91
C GLN A 95 2.93 -6.16 -3.14
N ALA A 96 2.18 -7.17 -3.55
CA ALA A 96 2.16 -8.51 -3.01
C ALA A 96 2.39 -9.57 -4.11
N LYS A 97 3.33 -10.48 -3.87
CA LYS A 97 3.55 -11.66 -4.71
C LYS A 97 3.39 -12.91 -3.85
N SER A 98 2.44 -13.78 -4.19
CA SER A 98 2.18 -15.04 -3.48
C SER A 98 3.37 -16.01 -3.53
N GLY A 99 4.32 -15.81 -4.46
CA GLY A 99 5.56 -16.57 -4.59
C GLY A 99 6.48 -16.50 -3.35
N GLU A 100 7.42 -17.45 -3.28
CA GLU A 100 8.29 -17.66 -2.10
C GLU A 100 9.64 -16.93 -2.18
N SER A 101 9.84 -16.06 -3.17
CA SER A 101 11.11 -15.34 -3.37
C SER A 101 10.89 -13.85 -3.60
N PHE A 102 11.88 -13.06 -3.20
CA PHE A 102 12.00 -11.68 -3.64
C PHE A 102 12.67 -11.68 -5.01
N SER A 103 12.01 -11.09 -6.00
CA SER A 103 12.53 -10.97 -7.36
C SER A 103 12.90 -9.53 -7.64
N LYS A 104 14.08 -9.33 -8.25
CA LYS A 104 14.47 -8.01 -8.75
C LYS A 104 13.49 -7.49 -9.79
N ASP A 105 12.98 -8.37 -10.66
CA ASP A 105 12.10 -7.97 -11.75
C ASP A 105 10.78 -7.44 -11.18
N ASP A 106 10.21 -8.14 -10.19
CA ASP A 106 8.99 -7.69 -9.51
C ASP A 106 9.21 -6.36 -8.77
N ILE A 107 10.33 -6.21 -8.06
CA ILE A 107 10.66 -4.94 -7.37
C ILE A 107 10.88 -3.81 -8.38
N SER A 108 11.45 -4.11 -9.54
CA SER A 108 11.68 -3.12 -10.61
C SER A 108 10.36 -2.69 -11.27
N ASN A 109 9.44 -3.64 -11.48
CA ASN A 109 8.10 -3.36 -11.99
C ASN A 109 7.29 -2.53 -10.99
N PHE A 110 7.35 -2.87 -9.70
CA PHE A 110 6.75 -2.06 -8.64
C PHE A 110 7.32 -0.64 -8.62
N ASN A 111 8.64 -0.49 -8.75
CA ASN A 111 9.27 0.82 -8.83
C ASN A 111 8.80 1.64 -10.04
N LEU A 112 8.56 0.99 -11.19
CA LEU A 112 8.00 1.65 -12.37
C LEU A 112 6.55 2.11 -12.12
N GLY A 113 5.73 1.27 -11.48
CA GLY A 113 4.38 1.62 -11.04
C GLY A 113 4.34 2.84 -10.13
N LEU A 114 5.24 2.87 -9.12
CA LEU A 114 5.37 4.01 -8.22
C LEU A 114 5.77 5.30 -8.95
N GLN A 115 6.69 5.25 -9.91
CA GLN A 115 7.07 6.42 -10.73
C GLN A 115 5.88 6.96 -11.51
N ASP A 116 5.10 6.07 -12.13
CA ASP A 116 3.91 6.45 -12.89
C ASP A 116 2.84 7.07 -11.98
N PHE A 117 2.59 6.45 -10.83
CA PHE A 117 1.61 6.93 -9.84
C PHE A 117 2.00 8.28 -9.22
N PHE A 118 3.26 8.48 -8.84
CA PHE A 118 3.73 9.75 -8.26
C PHE A 118 3.78 10.89 -9.27
N SER A 119 3.70 10.62 -10.57
CA SER A 119 3.58 11.68 -11.58
C SER A 119 2.24 12.42 -11.50
N LEU A 120 1.21 11.83 -10.88
CA LEU A 120 -0.19 12.29 -10.85
C LEU A 120 -0.84 12.44 -12.25
N GLU A 121 -0.13 12.03 -13.30
CA GLU A 121 -0.52 11.98 -14.71
C GLU A 121 -0.10 10.62 -15.29
N PRO A 122 -0.68 9.51 -14.79
CA PRO A 122 -0.25 8.16 -15.10
C PRO A 122 -0.35 7.87 -16.60
N LYS A 123 0.62 7.09 -17.09
CA LYS A 123 0.72 6.66 -18.50
C LYS A 123 0.49 5.16 -18.66
N LEU A 124 0.66 4.38 -17.59
CA LEU A 124 0.31 2.97 -17.59
C LEU A 124 -1.21 2.81 -17.52
N PRO A 125 -1.75 1.66 -17.96
CA PRO A 125 -3.08 1.25 -17.56
C PRO A 125 -3.14 1.26 -16.03
N ASN A 126 -3.98 2.14 -15.50
CA ASN A 126 -4.22 2.30 -14.08
C ASN A 126 -5.71 2.06 -13.92
N GLY A 127 -6.08 0.92 -13.35
CA GLY A 127 -7.46 0.56 -13.09
C GLY A 127 -8.21 1.65 -12.32
N ILE A 128 -9.54 1.52 -12.23
CA ILE A 128 -10.42 2.54 -11.64
C ILE A 128 -9.93 3.00 -10.26
N TYR A 129 -9.43 2.07 -9.45
CA TYR A 129 -8.95 2.34 -8.10
C TYR A 129 -7.70 3.25 -8.07
N ASN A 130 -6.70 2.99 -8.91
CA ASN A 130 -5.51 3.84 -9.00
C ASN A 130 -5.88 5.25 -9.42
N GLY A 131 -6.84 5.39 -10.35
CA GLY A 131 -7.38 6.68 -10.74
C GLY A 131 -8.03 7.43 -9.57
N GLN A 132 -8.84 6.75 -8.76
CA GLN A 132 -9.44 7.33 -7.56
C GLN A 132 -8.38 7.75 -6.52
N ALA A 133 -7.39 6.90 -6.27
CA ALA A 133 -6.29 7.21 -5.37
C ALA A 133 -5.49 8.44 -5.82
N ILE A 134 -5.26 8.61 -7.12
CA ILE A 134 -4.62 9.81 -7.68
C ILE A 134 -5.46 11.07 -7.42
N GLU A 135 -6.78 10.99 -7.60
CA GLU A 135 -7.66 12.12 -7.31
C GLU A 135 -7.67 12.47 -5.80
N ILE A 136 -7.64 11.46 -4.92
CA ILE A 136 -7.47 11.68 -3.47
C ILE A 136 -6.14 12.37 -3.17
N ILE A 137 -5.04 11.95 -3.81
CA ILE A 137 -3.73 12.61 -3.64
C ILE A 137 -3.76 14.06 -4.14
N LYS A 138 -4.48 14.36 -5.23
CA LYS A 138 -4.67 15.76 -5.66
C LYS A 138 -5.41 16.58 -4.61
N VAL A 139 -6.41 16.02 -3.94
CA VAL A 139 -7.09 16.68 -2.79
C VAL A 139 -6.10 16.91 -1.63
N ILE A 140 -5.25 15.93 -1.31
CA ILE A 140 -4.21 16.05 -0.29
C ILE A 140 -3.24 17.19 -0.64
N VAL A 141 -2.73 17.21 -1.88
CA VAL A 141 -1.82 18.25 -2.38
C VAL A 141 -2.47 19.64 -2.32
N ALA A 142 -3.75 19.76 -2.71
CA ALA A 142 -4.49 21.02 -2.61
C ALA A 142 -4.65 21.52 -1.16
N ASN A 143 -4.59 20.60 -0.18
CA ASN A 143 -4.78 20.88 1.24
C ASN A 143 -3.49 20.83 2.08
N VAL A 144 -2.30 20.82 1.47
CA VAL A 144 -0.97 20.75 2.16
C VAL A 144 -0.82 21.72 3.33
N LYS A 145 -1.46 22.89 3.29
CA LYS A 145 -1.44 23.86 4.38
C LYS A 145 -2.06 23.34 5.69
N LYS A 146 -2.95 22.36 5.64
CA LYS A 146 -3.57 21.73 6.82
C LYS A 146 -2.85 20.46 7.28
N ILE A 147 -1.91 19.95 6.50
CA ILE A 147 -1.18 18.70 6.79
C ILE A 147 -0.04 18.98 7.79
N LYS A 148 0.16 18.07 8.73
CA LYS A 148 1.32 18.05 9.63
C LYS A 148 2.61 18.04 8.79
N ASN A 149 3.59 18.86 9.13
CA ASN A 149 4.83 19.04 8.34
C ASN A 149 4.63 19.50 6.88
N LYS A 150 3.40 19.90 6.50
CA LYS A 150 3.02 20.37 5.15
C LYS A 150 3.17 19.35 4.02
N MET A 151 3.41 18.08 4.34
CA MET A 151 3.53 16.99 3.38
C MET A 151 3.01 15.69 4.02
N PRO A 152 2.35 14.81 3.27
CA PRO A 152 1.97 13.48 3.73
C PRO A 152 3.19 12.59 3.99
N ASN A 153 3.04 11.54 4.77
CA ASN A 153 4.03 10.47 4.88
C ASN A 153 3.73 9.36 3.86
N LEU A 154 4.77 8.64 3.44
CA LEU A 154 4.68 7.51 2.52
C LEU A 154 5.26 6.26 3.16
N LYS A 155 4.53 5.14 3.06
CA LYS A 155 4.97 3.82 3.49
C LYS A 155 4.76 2.84 2.36
N VAL A 156 5.84 2.24 1.89
CA VAL A 156 5.83 1.32 0.74
C VAL A 156 6.20 -0.08 1.21
N PHE A 157 5.38 -1.06 0.85
CA PHE A 157 5.56 -2.45 1.24
C PHE A 157 5.66 -3.35 0.00
N PHE A 158 6.69 -4.19 -0.04
CA PHE A 158 6.78 -5.27 -1.01
C PHE A 158 6.67 -6.60 -0.27
N CYS A 159 5.60 -7.34 -0.52
CA CYS A 159 5.21 -8.52 0.23
C CYS A 159 5.44 -9.79 -0.57
N THR A 160 5.99 -10.82 0.09
CA THR A 160 6.07 -12.17 -0.47
C THR A 160 5.76 -13.22 0.59
N SER A 161 5.40 -14.43 0.16
CA SER A 161 5.29 -15.57 1.09
C SER A 161 6.66 -16.18 1.45
N GLY A 162 7.73 -15.59 0.92
CA GLY A 162 9.12 -15.98 1.11
C GLY A 162 9.74 -15.47 2.40
N VAL A 163 11.09 -15.51 2.43
CA VAL A 163 11.90 -14.93 3.49
C VAL A 163 12.85 -13.91 2.87
N TYR A 164 12.92 -12.72 3.44
CA TYR A 164 13.86 -11.71 3.01
C TYR A 164 15.28 -12.06 3.50
N ASN A 165 16.20 -12.31 2.57
CA ASN A 165 17.58 -12.72 2.88
C ASN A 165 18.64 -11.64 2.63
N ASN A 166 18.24 -10.37 2.43
CA ASN A 166 19.14 -9.23 2.20
C ASN A 166 20.25 -9.48 1.16
N GLU A 167 19.92 -10.24 0.12
CA GLU A 167 20.83 -10.53 -0.98
C GLU A 167 21.23 -9.24 -1.69
N ARG A 168 22.48 -9.15 -2.15
CA ARG A 168 23.06 -7.89 -2.67
C ARG A 168 22.19 -7.24 -3.75
N GLU A 169 21.68 -8.03 -4.68
CA GLU A 169 20.87 -7.53 -5.80
C GLU A 169 19.49 -7.06 -5.33
N ILE A 170 18.80 -7.85 -4.50
CA ILE A 170 17.50 -7.50 -3.93
C ILE A 170 17.60 -6.23 -3.06
N ALA A 171 18.61 -6.16 -2.19
CA ALA A 171 18.86 -5.00 -1.34
C ALA A 171 19.19 -3.74 -2.17
N ALA A 172 19.88 -3.89 -3.31
CA ALA A 172 20.12 -2.79 -4.23
C ALA A 172 18.82 -2.32 -4.90
N SER A 173 17.93 -3.24 -5.30
CA SER A 173 16.63 -2.89 -5.87
C SER A 173 15.77 -2.09 -4.89
N PHE A 174 15.72 -2.46 -3.61
CA PHE A 174 15.02 -1.68 -2.58
C PHE A 174 15.64 -0.30 -2.35
N LYS A 175 16.97 -0.16 -2.43
CA LYS A 175 17.62 1.16 -2.34
C LYS A 175 17.26 2.06 -3.52
N ILE A 176 17.17 1.49 -4.73
CA ILE A 176 16.75 2.22 -5.93
C ILE A 176 15.29 2.65 -5.77
N LEU A 177 14.42 1.75 -5.32
CA LEU A 177 13.01 2.06 -5.06
C LEU A 177 12.86 3.16 -4.01
N ASN A 178 13.58 3.07 -2.89
CA ASN A 178 13.57 4.11 -1.87
C ASN A 178 14.03 5.45 -2.44
N LYS A 179 15.04 5.45 -3.33
CA LYS A 179 15.49 6.68 -3.97
C LYS A 179 14.45 7.28 -4.90
N THR A 180 13.68 6.44 -5.61
CA THR A 180 12.53 6.88 -6.40
C THR A 180 11.48 7.57 -5.51
N CYS A 181 11.15 7.00 -4.35
CA CYS A 181 10.20 7.61 -3.42
C CYS A 181 10.71 8.96 -2.89
N GLU A 182 11.99 9.05 -2.51
CA GLU A 182 12.62 10.30 -2.08
C GLU A 182 12.56 11.38 -3.16
N ASN A 183 12.86 11.03 -4.41
CA ASN A 183 12.89 11.97 -5.53
C ASN A 183 11.49 12.42 -5.99
N ALA A 184 10.41 11.87 -5.42
CA ALA A 184 9.06 12.36 -5.69
C ALA A 184 8.83 13.76 -5.09
N ASP A 185 9.61 14.17 -4.08
CA ASP A 185 9.60 15.51 -3.46
C ASP A 185 8.21 16.00 -2.97
N ILE A 186 7.28 15.07 -2.71
CA ILE A 186 5.91 15.35 -2.20
C ILE A 186 5.62 14.70 -0.84
N PHE A 187 6.60 14.02 -0.23
CA PHE A 187 6.43 13.27 1.02
C PHE A 187 7.39 13.77 2.12
N ASN A 188 6.93 13.78 3.37
CA ASN A 188 7.70 14.20 4.54
C ASN A 188 8.58 13.07 5.11
N ASP A 189 7.96 11.92 5.39
CA ASP A 189 8.61 10.75 5.97
C ASP A 189 8.36 9.56 5.05
N ILE A 190 9.41 8.85 4.68
CA ILE A 190 9.38 7.80 3.65
C ILE A 190 9.98 6.53 4.24
N GLU A 191 9.19 5.46 4.24
CA GLU A 191 9.63 4.15 4.70
C GLU A 191 9.36 3.09 3.63
N VAL A 192 10.35 2.26 3.33
CA VAL A 192 10.24 1.15 2.36
C VAL A 192 10.57 -0.16 3.06
N PHE A 193 9.65 -1.13 3.02
CA PHE A 193 9.75 -2.38 3.76
C PHE A 193 9.64 -3.61 2.85
N PRO A 194 10.66 -4.48 2.83
CA PRO A 194 10.49 -5.86 2.39
C PRO A 194 9.73 -6.67 3.46
N MET A 195 8.61 -7.27 3.09
CA MET A 195 7.78 -8.07 3.98
C MET A 195 7.79 -9.53 3.52
N GLY A 196 8.39 -10.41 4.31
CA GLY A 196 8.30 -11.85 4.10
C GLY A 196 7.22 -12.47 4.98
N ARG A 197 7.12 -13.80 4.92
CA ARG A 197 6.15 -14.56 5.72
C ARG A 197 6.22 -14.28 7.22
N LYS A 198 7.42 -14.06 7.79
CA LYS A 198 7.58 -13.88 9.24
C LYS A 198 7.00 -12.55 9.68
N GLU A 199 7.25 -11.51 8.90
CA GLU A 199 6.77 -10.16 9.14
C GLU A 199 5.24 -10.12 9.00
N LEU A 200 4.69 -10.73 7.95
CA LEU A 200 3.25 -10.81 7.71
C LEU A 200 2.52 -11.60 8.80
N MET A 201 3.01 -12.78 9.17
CA MET A 201 2.43 -13.59 10.25
C MET A 201 2.45 -12.87 11.60
N LYS A 202 3.49 -12.07 11.87
CA LYS A 202 3.59 -11.27 13.09
C LYS A 202 2.50 -10.19 13.13
N LEU A 203 2.24 -9.51 12.01
CA LEU A 203 1.19 -8.49 11.94
C LEU A 203 -0.20 -9.07 12.18
N TRP A 204 -0.50 -10.26 11.65
CA TRP A 204 -1.77 -10.95 11.91
C TRP A 204 -2.00 -11.29 13.39
N SER A 205 -0.91 -11.56 14.12
CA SER A 205 -0.99 -12.01 15.53
C SER A 205 -0.89 -10.87 16.54
N SER A 206 -0.81 -9.61 16.10
CA SER A 206 -0.61 -8.42 16.93
C SER A 206 -1.93 -7.75 17.28
#